data_AF-A0ABD5YTA5-F1
#
_entry.id   AF-A0ABD5YTA5-F1
#
_cell.length_a   1.000
_cell.length_b   1.000
_cell.length_c   1.000
_cell.angle_alpha   90.00
_cell.angle_beta   90.00
_cell.angle_gamma   90.00
#
_symmetry.space_group_name_H-M   'P 1'
#
loop_
_entity.id
_entity.type
_entity.pdbx_description
1 polymer ?
#
loop_
_entity_poly.entity_id
_entity_poly.type
_entity_poly.pdbx_seq_one_letter_code
_entity_poly.pdbx_strand_id
1 'polypeptide(L)'
;MGRPGRNSDENGPSGAVNHGDSFGQLANTTRLEIVQVLATEDTTIGYTELFEQVSIGDRGQFNYHLRLLVDGYVQKSEDGYRLAQSGVRAANVLASNSLENGANCQFEQVDSQCGTCGCEAVEIGYRAGEGIVRCPDCERHLTRFDFPRLLWTRTLFRNL
;
A
#
# COMPACT_ATOMS: atom_id res chain seq x y z
N MET A 1 59.64 -22.96 5.55
CA MET A 1 58.47 -22.86 6.46
C MET A 1 57.82 -21.52 6.09
N GLY A 2 56.63 -21.41 5.49
CA GLY A 2 55.33 -21.94 5.89
C GLY A 2 54.38 -20.72 5.97
N ARG A 3 53.49 -20.59 4.97
CA ARG A 3 52.54 -19.50 4.59
C ARG A 3 51.55 -19.06 5.72
N PRO A 4 50.51 -18.22 5.46
CA PRO A 4 50.38 -16.87 4.86
C PRO A 4 49.33 -15.96 5.61
N GLY A 5 49.02 -14.78 5.05
CA GLY A 5 47.71 -14.08 5.21
C GLY A 5 47.85 -12.68 5.84
N ARG A 6 47.17 -11.61 5.40
CA ARG A 6 45.97 -11.47 4.57
C ARG A 6 45.91 -10.00 4.11
N ASN A 7 45.97 -9.74 2.80
CA ASN A 7 45.25 -8.61 2.20
C ASN A 7 43.78 -9.04 2.08
N SER A 8 42.85 -8.06 2.12
CA SER A 8 41.38 -8.13 2.00
C SER A 8 40.66 -7.68 3.28
N ASP A 9 39.68 -6.77 3.31
CA ASP A 9 38.86 -6.16 2.26
C ASP A 9 38.18 -4.88 2.80
N GLU A 10 38.05 -3.88 1.92
CA GLU A 10 36.81 -3.16 1.60
C GLU A 10 35.88 -2.80 2.76
N ASN A 11 36.09 -1.62 3.35
CA ASN A 11 35.01 -0.89 4.00
C ASN A 11 34.29 -0.04 2.93
N GLY A 12 33.47 -0.70 2.11
CA GLY A 12 32.61 -0.03 1.14
C GLY A 12 31.60 0.87 1.86
N PRO A 13 31.30 2.08 1.35
CA PRO A 13 30.33 2.94 1.99
C PRO A 13 28.95 2.29 1.91
N SER A 14 28.42 2.02 3.10
CA SER A 14 27.06 1.57 3.40
C SER A 14 26.06 2.19 2.42
N GLY A 15 25.35 1.33 1.67
CA GLY A 15 24.32 1.72 0.73
C GLY A 15 23.17 2.42 1.45
N ALA A 16 23.29 3.74 1.60
CA ALA A 16 22.17 4.60 1.89
C ALA A 16 21.23 4.50 0.69
N VAL A 17 20.16 3.72 0.86
CA VAL A 17 19.08 3.64 -0.11
C VAL A 17 18.54 5.05 -0.28
N ASN A 18 18.79 5.63 -1.45
CA ASN A 18 18.33 6.98 -1.76
C ASN A 18 16.81 6.91 -1.98
N HIS A 19 16.03 7.14 -0.91
CA HIS A 19 14.57 7.17 -0.96
C HIS A 19 14.02 8.19 -1.98
N GLY A 20 14.83 9.18 -2.38
CA GLY A 20 14.43 10.21 -3.34
C GLY A 20 14.21 9.69 -4.76
N ASP A 21 14.97 8.67 -5.21
CA ASP A 21 14.83 8.12 -6.56
C ASP A 21 13.64 7.17 -6.72
N SER A 22 13.20 6.52 -5.64
CA SER A 22 12.08 5.58 -5.69
C SER A 22 10.75 6.29 -5.97
N PHE A 23 10.48 7.46 -5.38
CA PHE A 23 9.20 8.17 -5.60
C PHE A 23 9.06 8.77 -6.99
N GLY A 24 10.18 9.16 -7.63
CA GLY A 24 10.17 9.64 -9.02
C GLY A 24 9.61 8.60 -9.99
N GLN A 25 9.85 7.32 -9.73
CA GLN A 25 9.27 6.22 -10.50
C GLN A 25 7.76 6.08 -10.33
N LEU A 26 7.11 6.71 -9.36
CA LEU A 26 5.64 6.68 -9.23
C LEU A 26 4.95 7.92 -9.78
N ALA A 27 5.67 9.01 -10.05
CA ALA A 27 5.11 10.28 -10.52
C ALA A 27 4.64 10.24 -11.99
N ASN A 28 3.71 9.34 -12.30
CA ASN A 28 3.03 9.18 -13.59
C ASN A 28 1.69 8.47 -13.37
N THR A 29 0.63 8.98 -14.00
CA THR A 29 -0.74 8.51 -13.81
C THR A 29 -0.91 7.01 -14.09
N THR A 30 -0.36 6.50 -15.19
CA THR A 30 -0.46 5.07 -15.53
C THR A 30 0.25 4.19 -14.50
N ARG A 31 1.39 4.63 -13.96
CA ARG A 31 2.11 3.87 -12.93
C ARG A 31 1.37 3.86 -11.60
N LEU A 32 0.74 4.97 -11.24
CA LEU A 32 -0.15 5.02 -10.07
C LEU A 32 -1.35 4.10 -10.23
N GLU A 33 -1.97 4.09 -11.42
CA GLU A 33 -3.09 3.22 -11.74
C GLU A 33 -2.70 1.73 -11.67
N ILE A 34 -1.55 1.34 -12.23
CA ILE A 34 -1.02 -0.04 -12.10
C ILE A 34 -0.87 -0.43 -10.62
N VAL A 35 -0.32 0.45 -9.78
CA VAL A 35 -0.16 0.18 -8.34
C VAL A 35 -1.51 0.07 -7.64
N GLN A 36 -2.50 0.90 -8.01
CA GLN A 36 -3.85 0.85 -7.45
C GLN A 36 -4.59 -0.43 -7.84
N VAL A 37 -4.52 -0.85 -9.11
CA VAL A 37 -5.09 -2.13 -9.56
C VAL A 37 -4.45 -3.30 -8.82
N LEU A 38 -3.13 -3.34 -8.74
CA LEU A 38 -2.44 -4.41 -7.99
C LEU A 38 -2.72 -4.38 -6.48
N ALA A 39 -3.17 -3.25 -5.93
CA ALA A 39 -3.56 -3.15 -4.52
C ALA A 39 -4.94 -3.74 -4.24
N THR A 40 -5.80 -3.92 -5.25
CA THR A 40 -7.12 -4.56 -5.09
C THR A 40 -7.07 -6.07 -5.23
N GLU A 41 -5.92 -6.63 -5.61
CA GLU A 41 -5.72 -8.05 -5.85
C GLU A 41 -5.09 -8.72 -4.62
N ASP A 42 -5.75 -9.74 -4.09
CA ASP A 42 -5.24 -10.54 -2.97
C ASP A 42 -4.10 -11.49 -3.41
N THR A 43 -4.02 -11.76 -4.72
CA THR A 43 -3.10 -12.74 -5.31
C THR A 43 -2.32 -12.17 -6.49
N THR A 44 -1.41 -12.97 -7.04
CA THR A 44 -0.64 -12.59 -8.24
C THR A 44 -1.56 -12.64 -9.46
N ILE A 45 -1.51 -11.61 -10.32
CA ILE A 45 -2.33 -11.54 -11.55
C ILE A 45 -1.49 -11.50 -12.82
N GLY A 46 -2.06 -12.04 -13.90
CA GLY A 46 -1.38 -12.14 -15.19
C GLY A 46 -1.22 -10.80 -15.91
N TYR A 47 -0.31 -10.75 -16.89
CA TYR A 47 -0.09 -9.53 -17.71
C TYR A 47 -1.35 -9.03 -18.40
N THR A 48 -2.09 -9.94 -19.06
CA THR A 48 -3.27 -9.57 -19.85
C THR A 48 -4.39 -9.06 -18.96
N GLU A 49 -4.60 -9.71 -17.82
CA GLU A 49 -5.58 -9.29 -16.83
C GLU A 49 -5.25 -7.92 -16.23
N LEU A 50 -3.99 -7.70 -15.84
CA LEU A 50 -3.54 -6.39 -15.38
C LEU A 50 -3.69 -5.31 -16.48
N PHE A 51 -3.41 -5.64 -17.74
CA PHE A 51 -3.57 -4.70 -18.85
C PHE A 51 -5.02 -4.31 -19.09
N GLU A 52 -5.96 -5.25 -18.98
CA GLU A 52 -7.39 -5.02 -19.19
C GLU A 52 -8.04 -4.15 -18.10
N GLN A 53 -7.45 -4.11 -16.90
CA GLN A 53 -7.93 -3.30 -15.78
C GLN A 53 -7.37 -1.86 -15.76
N VAL A 54 -6.34 -1.57 -16.57
CA VAL A 54 -5.70 -0.24 -16.64
C VAL A 54 -6.23 0.51 -17.86
N SER A 55 -6.45 1.82 -17.72
CA SER A 55 -7.06 2.66 -18.75
C SER A 55 -6.22 2.85 -20.02
N ILE A 56 -4.95 2.42 -20.01
CA ILE A 56 -4.04 2.61 -21.15
C ILE A 56 -4.33 1.62 -22.27
N GLY A 57 -4.62 2.13 -23.48
CA GLY A 57 -4.95 1.30 -24.63
C GLY A 57 -3.75 0.72 -25.39
N ASP A 58 -2.53 1.23 -25.15
CA ASP A 58 -1.33 0.78 -25.85
C ASP A 58 -0.51 -0.21 -25.02
N ARG A 59 -0.34 -1.43 -25.54
CA ARG A 59 0.41 -2.51 -24.87
C ARG A 59 1.90 -2.17 -24.71
N GLY A 60 2.48 -1.41 -25.64
CA GLY A 60 3.89 -1.02 -25.59
C GLY A 60 4.17 -0.07 -24.42
N GLN A 61 3.35 0.97 -24.30
CA GLN A 61 3.39 1.94 -23.21
C GLN A 61 3.08 1.30 -21.86
N PHE A 62 2.07 0.42 -21.80
CA PHE A 62 1.79 -0.34 -20.58
C PHE A 62 3.00 -1.16 -20.13
N ASN A 63 3.60 -1.95 -21.03
CA ASN A 63 4.77 -2.76 -20.71
C ASN A 63 5.96 -1.89 -20.30
N TYR A 64 6.17 -0.74 -20.96
CA TYR A 64 7.19 0.23 -20.55
C TYR A 64 6.97 0.70 -19.10
N HIS A 65 5.76 1.12 -18.76
CA HIS A 65 5.43 1.59 -17.42
C HIS A 65 5.52 0.48 -16.36
N LEU A 66 5.02 -0.73 -16.67
CA LEU A 66 5.11 -1.88 -15.78
C LEU A 66 6.56 -2.24 -15.49
N ARG A 67 7.45 -2.25 -16.50
CA ARG A 67 8.88 -2.55 -16.31
C ARG A 67 9.61 -1.55 -15.42
N LEU A 68 9.18 -0.28 -15.43
CA LEU A 68 9.74 0.73 -14.52
C LEU A 68 9.31 0.52 -13.06
N LEU A 69 8.23 -0.23 -12.81
CA LEU A 69 7.75 -0.53 -11.47
C LEU A 69 8.30 -1.86 -10.93
N VAL A 70 8.70 -2.78 -11.81
CA VAL A 70 9.29 -4.06 -11.41
C VAL A 70 10.58 -3.83 -10.60
N ASP A 71 10.83 -4.70 -9.64
CA ASP A 71 11.93 -4.68 -8.65
C ASP A 71 11.86 -3.54 -7.63
N GLY A 72 11.17 -2.45 -7.95
CA GLY A 72 10.94 -1.30 -7.07
C GLY A 72 9.65 -1.40 -6.28
N TYR A 73 8.51 -1.51 -6.97
CA TYR A 73 7.15 -1.47 -6.40
C TYR A 73 6.32 -2.71 -6.72
N VAL A 74 6.70 -3.44 -7.77
CA VAL A 74 6.02 -4.63 -8.25
C VAL A 74 7.00 -5.79 -8.24
N GLN A 75 6.56 -6.93 -7.72
CA GLN A 75 7.26 -8.21 -7.87
C GLN A 75 6.69 -8.95 -9.06
N LYS A 76 7.59 -9.43 -9.92
CA LYS A 76 7.26 -10.30 -11.05
C LYS A 76 7.65 -11.74 -10.71
N SER A 77 6.77 -12.67 -11.01
CA SER A 77 6.98 -14.11 -10.93
C SER A 77 6.51 -14.80 -12.21
N GLU A 78 6.64 -16.13 -12.29
CA GLU A 78 6.08 -16.91 -13.40
C GLU A 78 4.55 -16.80 -13.47
N ASP A 79 3.89 -16.66 -12.30
CA ASP A 79 2.43 -16.55 -12.18
C ASP A 79 1.91 -15.13 -12.46
N GLY A 80 2.80 -14.14 -12.62
CA GLY A 80 2.43 -12.76 -12.97
C GLY A 80 2.98 -11.71 -12.00
N TYR A 81 2.17 -10.71 -11.68
CA TYR A 81 2.56 -9.49 -10.98
C TYR A 81 1.79 -9.32 -9.67
N ARG A 82 2.48 -8.86 -8.63
CA ARG A 82 1.90 -8.42 -7.35
C ARG A 82 2.69 -7.25 -6.78
N LEU A 83 2.14 -6.54 -5.80
CA LEU A 83 2.89 -5.47 -5.13
C LEU A 83 4.09 -6.02 -4.32
N ALA A 84 5.20 -5.32 -4.39
CA ALA A 84 6.26 -5.39 -3.39
C ALA A 84 5.85 -4.61 -2.13
N GLN A 85 6.58 -4.75 -1.03
CA GLN A 85 6.26 -4.05 0.23
C GLN A 85 6.23 -2.51 0.07
N SER A 86 7.12 -1.97 -0.75
CA SER A 86 7.15 -0.56 -1.19
C SER A 86 5.91 -0.17 -2.00
N GLY A 87 5.44 -1.05 -2.89
CA GLY A 87 4.18 -0.92 -3.62
C GLY A 87 2.98 -0.82 -2.69
N VAL A 88 2.88 -1.72 -1.71
CA VAL A 88 1.82 -1.70 -0.68
C VAL A 88 1.85 -0.39 0.11
N ARG A 89 3.04 0.06 0.54
CA ARG A 89 3.18 1.35 1.23
C ARG A 89 2.73 2.53 0.37
N ALA A 90 3.10 2.55 -0.91
CA ALA A 90 2.67 3.59 -1.83
C ALA A 90 1.15 3.60 -2.05
N ALA A 91 0.55 2.43 -2.27
CA ALA A 91 -0.90 2.27 -2.44
C ALA A 91 -1.66 2.80 -1.21
N ASN A 92 -1.21 2.49 -0.01
CA ASN A 92 -1.81 2.98 1.23
C ASN A 92 -1.77 4.51 1.36
N VAL A 93 -0.68 5.16 0.93
CA VAL A 93 -0.55 6.63 0.90
C VAL A 93 -1.44 7.27 -0.17
N LEU A 94 -1.62 6.61 -1.32
CA LEU A 94 -2.53 7.08 -2.37
C LEU A 94 -3.99 6.97 -1.90
N ALA A 95 -4.35 5.88 -1.23
CA ALA A 95 -5.66 5.71 -0.63
C ALA A 95 -5.94 6.75 0.47
N SER A 96 -4.95 7.09 1.31
CA SER A 96 -5.12 8.12 2.35
C SER A 96 -5.36 9.51 1.77
N ASN A 97 -4.65 9.91 0.71
CA ASN A 97 -4.87 11.19 0.04
C ASN A 97 -6.23 11.26 -0.69
N SER A 98 -6.71 10.12 -1.23
CA SER A 98 -8.04 10.05 -1.84
C SER A 98 -9.17 10.23 -0.81
N LEU A 99 -8.93 9.81 0.43
CA LEU A 99 -9.86 10.00 1.56
C LEU A 99 -9.92 11.47 2.00
N GLU A 100 -8.78 12.18 1.99
CA GLU A 100 -8.73 13.63 2.29
C GLU A 100 -9.46 14.47 1.22
N ASN A 101 -9.47 13.99 -0.03
CA ASN A 101 -9.99 14.76 -1.17
C ASN A 101 -11.37 14.32 -1.71
N GLY A 102 -12.04 13.29 -1.17
CA GLY A 102 -13.37 12.97 -1.69
C GLY A 102 -14.15 11.81 -1.05
N ALA A 103 -15.37 12.14 -0.63
CA ALA A 103 -16.57 11.31 -0.43
C ALA A 103 -16.72 10.53 0.89
N ASN A 104 -17.54 11.12 1.78
CA ASN A 104 -18.55 10.52 2.66
C ASN A 104 -18.26 9.10 3.19
N CYS A 105 -17.16 8.92 3.93
CA CYS A 105 -17.08 7.81 4.87
C CYS A 105 -18.03 8.15 6.04
N GLN A 106 -19.10 7.36 6.20
CA GLN A 106 -19.90 7.44 7.42
C GLN A 106 -19.11 6.77 8.54
N PHE A 107 -18.87 7.52 9.59
CA PHE A 107 -18.16 7.07 10.78
C PHE A 107 -19.18 6.78 11.90
N GLU A 108 -18.96 5.69 12.62
CA GLU A 108 -19.73 5.31 13.81
C GLU A 108 -18.79 5.25 15.01
N GLN A 109 -19.26 5.69 16.18
CA GLN A 109 -18.50 5.62 17.42
C GLN A 109 -18.38 4.16 17.89
N VAL A 110 -17.20 3.80 18.37
CA VAL A 110 -16.92 2.48 18.96
C VAL A 110 -16.52 2.65 20.42
N ASP A 111 -16.78 1.63 21.22
CA ASP A 111 -16.37 1.59 22.62
C ASP A 111 -14.86 1.34 22.72
N SER A 112 -14.08 2.40 22.54
CA SER A 112 -12.63 2.36 22.55
C SER A 112 -12.07 3.71 22.99
N GLN A 113 -10.92 3.66 23.66
CA GLN A 113 -10.23 4.86 24.10
C GLN A 113 -8.99 5.10 23.24
N CYS A 114 -8.81 6.34 22.80
CA CYS A 114 -7.59 6.76 22.12
C CYS A 114 -6.40 6.65 23.07
N GLY A 115 -5.48 5.72 22.80
CA GLY A 115 -4.26 5.53 23.60
C GLY A 115 -3.28 6.72 23.60
N THR A 116 -3.57 7.80 22.85
CA THR A 116 -2.74 9.02 22.80
C THR A 116 -3.31 10.15 23.65
N CYS A 117 -4.59 10.51 23.44
CA CYS A 117 -5.22 11.63 24.14
C CYS A 117 -6.25 11.22 25.21
N GLY A 118 -6.59 9.93 25.29
CA GLY A 118 -7.58 9.42 26.24
C GLY A 118 -9.03 9.65 25.83
N CYS A 119 -9.31 10.15 24.62
CA CYS A 119 -10.68 10.37 24.14
C CYS A 119 -11.43 9.04 23.95
N GLU A 120 -12.66 8.96 24.45
CA GLU A 120 -13.56 7.79 24.34
C GLU A 120 -14.40 7.80 23.06
N ALA A 121 -14.43 8.92 22.33
CA ALA A 121 -15.19 9.07 21.09
C ALA A 121 -14.38 8.57 19.87
N VAL A 122 -13.78 7.38 19.97
CA VAL A 122 -13.09 6.77 18.82
C VAL A 122 -14.12 6.35 17.78
N GLU A 123 -13.84 6.59 16.52
CA GLU A 123 -14.76 6.34 15.41
C GLU A 123 -14.19 5.33 14.40
N ILE A 124 -15.04 4.47 13.86
CA ILE A 124 -14.72 3.57 12.75
C ILE A 124 -15.55 3.92 11.51
N GLY A 125 -14.90 3.97 10.35
CA GLY A 125 -15.52 4.16 9.04
C GLY A 125 -15.14 3.03 8.10
N TYR A 126 -16.02 2.70 7.17
CA TYR A 126 -15.75 1.70 6.13
C TYR A 126 -15.93 2.29 4.75
N ARG A 127 -14.95 2.06 3.86
CA ARG A 127 -15.07 2.42 2.44
C ARG A 127 -14.28 1.46 1.58
N ALA A 128 -14.89 1.00 0.49
CA ALA A 128 -14.23 0.26 -0.58
C ALA A 128 -13.41 -0.98 -0.17
N GLY A 129 -13.73 -1.64 0.95
CA GLY A 129 -12.96 -2.79 1.46
C GLY A 129 -12.10 -2.46 2.68
N GLU A 130 -12.00 -1.20 3.05
CA GLU A 130 -11.04 -0.71 4.05
C GLU A 130 -11.76 -0.19 5.29
N GLY A 131 -11.34 -0.67 6.46
CA GLY A 131 -11.73 -0.14 7.76
C GLY A 131 -10.76 0.96 8.23
N ILE A 132 -11.31 2.10 8.64
CA ILE A 132 -10.56 3.27 9.11
C ILE A 132 -10.97 3.54 10.56
N VAL A 133 -10.01 3.48 11.49
CA VAL A 133 -10.24 3.90 12.89
C VAL A 133 -9.57 5.24 13.14
N ARG A 134 -10.33 6.23 13.63
CA ARG A 134 -9.85 7.59 13.92
C ARG A 134 -10.27 8.07 15.30
N CYS A 135 -9.52 9.00 15.86
CA CYS A 135 -9.93 9.82 16.98
C CYS A 135 -10.23 11.25 16.48
N PRO A 136 -11.44 11.80 16.71
CA PRO A 136 -11.81 13.14 16.23
C PRO A 136 -11.04 14.25 16.95
N ASP A 137 -10.67 14.07 18.22
CA ASP A 137 -10.08 15.14 19.04
C ASP A 137 -8.60 15.41 18.74
N CYS A 138 -7.86 14.40 18.28
CA CYS A 138 -6.44 14.55 17.95
C CYS A 138 -6.13 14.28 16.48
N GLU A 139 -7.18 14.13 15.65
CA GLU A 139 -7.13 13.81 14.21
C GLU A 139 -6.18 12.63 13.88
N ARG A 140 -6.02 11.69 14.83
CA ARG A 140 -5.06 10.58 14.71
C ARG A 140 -5.74 9.36 14.09
N HIS A 141 -5.11 8.80 13.06
CA HIS A 141 -5.51 7.53 12.45
C HIS A 141 -4.85 6.39 13.22
N LEU A 142 -5.64 5.63 13.97
CA LEU A 142 -5.13 4.70 14.99
C LEU A 142 -4.69 3.36 14.37
N THR A 143 -5.40 2.81 13.38
CA THR A 143 -4.97 1.61 12.61
C THR A 143 -5.77 1.46 11.29
N ARG A 144 -5.16 0.83 10.27
CA ARG A 144 -5.79 0.37 9.01
C ARG A 144 -5.90 -1.15 9.07
N PHE A 145 -7.09 -1.71 8.82
CA PHE A 145 -7.28 -3.17 8.73
C PHE A 145 -8.02 -3.51 7.43
N ASP A 146 -7.51 -4.50 6.70
CA ASP A 146 -8.24 -5.14 5.61
C ASP A 146 -9.41 -5.94 6.22
N PHE A 147 -10.64 -5.54 5.90
CA PHE A 147 -11.84 -6.23 6.38
C PHE A 147 -12.50 -6.97 5.20
N PRO A 148 -12.70 -8.30 5.29
CA PRO A 148 -13.43 -9.03 4.25
C PRO A 148 -14.87 -8.50 4.14
N ARG A 149 -15.37 -8.36 2.90
CA ARG A 149 -16.63 -7.69 2.52
C ARG A 149 -17.93 -8.21 3.20
N LEU A 150 -17.89 -9.25 4.04
CA LEU A 150 -19.07 -10.00 4.51
C LEU A 150 -19.47 -9.78 5.98
N LEU A 151 -18.81 -8.91 6.76
CA LEU A 151 -19.05 -8.79 8.21
C LEU A 151 -19.77 -7.51 8.67
N TRP A 152 -20.36 -6.72 7.76
CA TRP A 152 -21.04 -5.45 8.11
C TRP A 152 -22.48 -5.61 8.65
N THR A 153 -23.04 -6.82 8.70
CA THR A 153 -24.37 -6.96 9.31
C THR A 153 -24.29 -6.62 10.81
N ARG A 154 -25.21 -5.74 11.25
CA ARG A 154 -25.48 -5.13 12.58
C ARG A 154 -25.33 -5.98 13.86
N THR A 155 -24.78 -7.19 13.80
CA THR A 155 -24.84 -8.20 14.85
C THR A 155 -23.51 -8.41 15.57
N LEU A 156 -22.36 -7.99 15.02
CA LEU A 156 -21.05 -8.36 15.58
C LEU A 156 -20.43 -7.38 16.58
N PHE A 157 -20.89 -6.13 16.66
CA PHE A 157 -20.28 -5.11 17.55
C PHE A 157 -21.01 -4.89 18.89
N ARG A 158 -21.97 -5.74 19.26
CA ARG A 158 -22.70 -5.58 20.54
C ARG A 158 -22.04 -6.28 21.74
N ASN A 159 -20.91 -6.97 21.57
CA ASN A 159 -20.26 -7.74 22.64
C ASN A 159 -18.72 -7.75 22.54
N LEU A 160 -18.10 -6.59 22.28
CA LEU A 160 -16.68 -6.38 22.60
C LEU A 160 -16.59 -5.16 23.51
#